data_AF-A0A3D3TQ43-F1
#
_entry.id   AF-A0A3D3TQ43-F1
#
_cell.length_a   1.000
_cell.length_b   1.000
_cell.length_c   1.000
_cell.angle_alpha   90.00
_cell.angle_beta   90.00
_cell.angle_gamma   90.00
#
_symmetry.space_group_name_H-M   'P 1'
#
loop_
_entity.id
_entity.type
_entity.pdbx_description
1 polymer ?
#
loop_
_entity_poly.entity_id
_entity_poly.type
_entity_poly.pdbx_seq_one_letter_code
_entity_poly.pdbx_strand_id
1 'polypeptide(L)'
;MEIIKDINNAIEYIEDNLGSNISIDEIAKVALTSRYHFQRMFHALTGVTLTEYIRNRRLTLAGEELSSKDVKIIDVAAKYGYESPDAFTKAFQRLHGSTPSMIKKGNTRLKSFPKLSFQISIKGECEINYRIVKQDESKFFGVDFLTTLIDNALYKEIPEFCDKIWEDGTHLKINEFLGYSKMNMLYGIHYDFKEDGSRRYMMGWKVPDKDIPNEYKKIGRAVQQECRDRCE
;
A
#
# COMPACT_ATOMS: atom_id res chain seq x y z
N MET A 1 -7.16 -12.88 -21.52
CA MET A 1 -7.77 -11.54 -21.42
C MET A 1 -7.19 -10.88 -20.19
N GLU A 2 -6.22 -9.98 -20.36
CA GLU A 2 -5.60 -9.28 -19.22
C GLU A 2 -6.29 -7.93 -19.04
N ILE A 3 -7.48 -7.95 -18.43
CA ILE A 3 -8.35 -6.78 -18.27
C ILE A 3 -7.57 -5.55 -17.75
N ILE A 4 -6.66 -5.74 -16.80
CA ILE A 4 -5.83 -4.66 -16.24
C ILE A 4 -4.89 -4.05 -17.28
N LYS A 5 -4.28 -4.89 -18.12
CA LYS A 5 -3.44 -4.43 -19.24
C LYS A 5 -4.26 -3.63 -20.25
N ASP A 6 -5.44 -4.13 -20.61
CA ASP A 6 -6.32 -3.47 -21.58
C ASP A 6 -6.81 -2.11 -21.07
N ILE A 7 -7.13 -2.01 -19.76
CA ILE A 7 -7.47 -0.72 -19.14
C ILE A 7 -6.25 0.22 -19.15
N ASN A 8 -5.05 -0.25 -18.79
CA ASN A 8 -3.85 0.57 -18.82
C ASN A 8 -3.50 1.05 -20.23
N ASN A 9 -3.69 0.23 -21.26
CA ASN A 9 -3.53 0.63 -22.66
C ASN A 9 -4.51 1.75 -23.03
N ALA A 10 -5.75 1.69 -22.55
CA ALA A 10 -6.72 2.75 -22.76
C ALA A 10 -6.35 4.05 -22.03
N ILE A 11 -5.74 3.97 -20.84
CA ILE A 11 -5.18 5.16 -20.18
C ILE A 11 -4.02 5.74 -20.98
N GLU A 12 -3.09 4.91 -21.47
CA GLU A 12 -1.99 5.37 -22.33
C GLU A 12 -2.52 6.09 -23.56
N TYR A 13 -3.49 5.48 -24.26
CA TYR A 13 -4.14 6.09 -25.41
C TYR A 13 -4.76 7.45 -25.07
N ILE A 14 -5.40 7.60 -23.91
CA ILE A 14 -5.93 8.89 -23.48
C ILE A 14 -4.81 9.91 -23.30
N GLU A 15 -3.74 9.55 -22.58
CA GLU A 15 -2.62 10.44 -22.29
C GLU A 15 -1.92 10.94 -23.56
N ASP A 16 -1.69 10.05 -24.52
CA ASP A 16 -1.09 10.36 -25.83
C ASP A 16 -1.98 11.29 -26.68
N ASN A 17 -3.28 11.34 -26.40
CA ASN A 17 -4.27 12.10 -27.17
C ASN A 17 -4.88 13.28 -26.39
N LEU A 18 -4.31 13.69 -25.24
CA LEU A 18 -4.86 14.80 -24.44
C LEU A 18 -4.88 16.14 -25.21
N GLY A 19 -4.01 16.31 -26.20
CA GLY A 19 -3.95 17.49 -27.07
C GLY A 19 -4.84 17.44 -28.32
N SER A 20 -5.58 16.36 -28.52
CA SER A 20 -6.43 16.15 -29.70
C SER A 20 -7.86 15.79 -29.28
N ASN A 21 -8.77 15.62 -30.25
CA ASN A 21 -10.12 15.17 -29.95
C ASN A 21 -10.11 13.68 -29.60
N ILE A 22 -10.57 13.33 -28.39
CA ILE A 22 -10.59 11.93 -27.91
C ILE A 22 -12.01 11.39 -28.02
N SER A 23 -12.17 10.30 -28.76
CA SER A 23 -13.44 9.57 -28.84
C SER A 23 -13.52 8.52 -27.75
N ILE A 24 -14.62 8.53 -26.97
CA ILE A 24 -14.88 7.49 -25.96
C ILE A 24 -15.01 6.11 -26.59
N ASP A 25 -15.53 6.04 -27.82
CA ASP A 25 -15.64 4.78 -28.56
C ASP A 25 -14.26 4.22 -28.94
N GLU A 26 -13.28 5.07 -29.25
CA GLU A 26 -11.90 4.63 -29.51
C GLU A 26 -11.21 4.16 -28.23
N ILE A 27 -11.39 4.88 -27.11
CA ILE A 27 -10.87 4.44 -25.80
C ILE A 27 -11.42 3.04 -25.46
N ALA A 28 -12.72 2.82 -25.65
CA ALA A 28 -13.36 1.54 -25.36
C ALA A 28 -12.88 0.41 -26.27
N LYS A 29 -12.64 0.70 -27.55
CA LYS A 29 -12.01 -0.26 -28.49
C LYS A 29 -10.60 -0.65 -28.04
N VAL A 30 -9.78 0.30 -27.61
CA VAL A 30 -8.44 0.02 -27.07
C VAL A 30 -8.52 -0.87 -25.82
N ALA A 31 -9.52 -0.65 -24.96
CA ALA A 31 -9.81 -1.49 -23.80
C ALA A 31 -10.56 -2.80 -24.11
N LEU A 32 -10.76 -3.14 -25.39
CA LEU A 32 -11.49 -4.34 -25.84
C LEU A 32 -12.89 -4.49 -25.21
N THR A 33 -13.60 -3.37 -25.02
CA THR A 33 -14.91 -3.38 -24.38
C THR A 33 -15.89 -2.40 -25.05
N SER A 34 -17.16 -2.48 -24.66
CA SER A 34 -18.16 -1.51 -25.11
C SER A 34 -17.98 -0.17 -24.38
N ARG A 35 -18.32 0.94 -25.05
CA ARG A 35 -18.33 2.29 -24.46
C ARG A 35 -19.05 2.34 -23.11
N TYR A 36 -20.24 1.77 -23.05
CA TYR A 36 -21.05 1.78 -21.82
C TYR A 36 -20.38 1.01 -20.69
N HIS A 37 -19.80 -0.16 -20.98
CA HIS A 37 -19.11 -0.96 -19.98
C HIS A 37 -17.83 -0.27 -19.49
N PHE A 38 -17.02 0.30 -20.41
CA PHE A 38 -15.81 1.02 -20.05
C PHE A 38 -16.10 2.18 -19.10
N GLN A 39 -17.07 3.03 -19.43
CA GLN A 39 -17.39 4.20 -18.60
C GLN A 39 -17.86 3.81 -17.20
N ARG A 40 -18.73 2.79 -17.10
CA ARG A 40 -19.20 2.29 -15.78
C ARG A 40 -18.07 1.70 -14.97
N MET A 41 -17.25 0.84 -15.57
CA MET A 41 -16.11 0.21 -14.92
C MET A 41 -15.09 1.27 -14.46
N PHE A 42 -14.74 2.22 -15.33
CA PHE A 42 -13.81 3.31 -14.99
C PHE A 42 -14.32 4.12 -13.80
N HIS A 43 -15.61 4.47 -13.79
CA HIS A 43 -16.20 5.21 -12.68
C HIS A 43 -16.22 4.38 -11.39
N ALA A 44 -16.57 3.10 -11.46
CA ALA A 44 -16.58 2.20 -10.33
C ALA A 44 -15.18 2.03 -9.70
N LEU A 45 -14.13 1.99 -10.51
CA LEU A 45 -12.76 1.81 -10.04
C LEU A 45 -12.11 3.11 -9.53
N THR A 46 -12.44 4.26 -10.11
CA THR A 46 -11.72 5.53 -9.85
C THR A 46 -12.52 6.54 -9.03
N GLY A 47 -13.84 6.35 -8.89
CA GLY A 47 -14.75 7.32 -8.29
C GLY A 47 -15.00 8.57 -9.14
N VAL A 48 -14.37 8.71 -10.32
CA VAL A 48 -14.53 9.86 -11.22
C VAL A 48 -15.00 9.41 -12.60
N THR A 49 -15.69 10.30 -13.32
CA THR A 49 -16.11 9.97 -14.69
C THR A 49 -14.93 10.06 -15.65
N LEU A 50 -14.97 9.30 -16.74
CA LEU A 50 -13.91 9.32 -17.76
C LEU A 50 -13.69 10.72 -18.35
N THR A 51 -14.78 11.45 -18.62
CA THR A 51 -14.72 12.83 -19.14
C THR A 51 -14.08 13.78 -18.13
N GLU A 52 -14.35 13.58 -16.84
CA GLU A 52 -13.72 14.36 -15.78
C GLU A 52 -12.24 14.05 -15.64
N TYR A 53 -11.84 12.78 -15.75
CA TYR A 53 -10.43 12.40 -15.80
C TYR A 53 -9.69 13.11 -16.93
N ILE A 54 -10.20 13.02 -18.17
CA ILE A 54 -9.61 13.69 -19.34
C ILE A 54 -9.48 15.19 -19.11
N ARG A 55 -10.54 15.84 -18.61
CA ARG A 55 -10.54 17.28 -18.32
C ARG A 55 -9.50 17.65 -17.26
N ASN A 56 -9.41 16.88 -16.18
CA ASN A 56 -8.48 17.14 -15.08
C ASN A 56 -7.02 16.96 -15.55
N ARG A 57 -6.74 15.94 -16.37
CA ARG A 57 -5.43 15.73 -16.99
C ARG A 57 -5.04 16.87 -17.93
N ARG A 58 -5.93 17.27 -18.84
CA ARG A 58 -5.72 18.43 -19.73
C ARG A 58 -5.38 19.71 -18.97
N LEU A 59 -6.16 20.05 -17.95
CA LEU A 59 -5.94 21.25 -17.15
C LEU A 59 -4.66 21.17 -16.31
N THR A 60 -4.32 19.99 -15.79
CA THR A 60 -3.04 19.75 -15.09
C THR A 60 -1.85 20.07 -16.00
N LEU A 61 -1.82 19.48 -17.20
CA LEU A 61 -0.74 19.73 -18.17
C LEU A 61 -0.72 21.18 -18.65
N ALA A 62 -1.89 21.80 -18.83
CA ALA A 62 -1.98 23.22 -19.17
C ALA A 62 -1.37 24.11 -18.08
N GLY A 63 -1.58 23.79 -16.80
CA GLY A 63 -0.99 24.52 -15.69
C GLY A 63 0.53 24.38 -15.63
N GLU A 64 1.04 23.17 -15.88
CA GLU A 64 2.47 22.90 -15.99
C GLU A 64 3.09 23.69 -17.14
N GLU A 65 2.45 23.71 -18.31
CA GLU A 65 2.93 24.44 -19.48
C GLU A 65 2.92 25.96 -19.28
N LEU A 66 1.86 26.51 -18.66
CA LEU A 66 1.77 27.94 -18.34
C LEU A 66 2.75 28.39 -17.27
N SER A 67 3.18 27.51 -16.37
CA SER A 67 4.14 27.83 -15.32
C SER A 67 5.60 27.69 -15.76
N SER A 68 5.87 26.83 -16.75
CA SER A 68 7.23 26.51 -17.21
C SER A 68 7.65 27.24 -18.49
N LYS A 69 6.71 27.74 -19.29
CA LYS A 69 7.00 28.37 -20.60
C LYS A 69 6.33 29.73 -20.74
N ASP A 70 6.96 30.62 -21.51
CA ASP A 70 6.32 31.86 -21.95
C ASP A 70 5.42 31.63 -23.17
N VAL A 71 4.32 30.90 -22.97
CA VAL A 71 3.31 30.60 -24.00
C VAL A 71 2.08 31.48 -23.84
N LYS A 72 1.34 31.73 -24.93
CA LYS A 72 0.07 32.47 -24.85
C LYS A 72 -1.03 31.56 -24.31
N ILE A 73 -1.90 32.11 -23.47
CA ILE A 73 -3.02 31.38 -22.87
C ILE A 73 -3.96 30.81 -23.95
N ILE A 74 -4.16 31.55 -25.04
CA ILE A 74 -4.99 31.11 -26.17
C ILE A 74 -4.42 29.87 -26.87
N ASP A 75 -3.09 29.80 -27.02
CA ASP A 75 -2.42 28.66 -27.67
C ASP A 75 -2.55 27.40 -26.80
N VAL A 76 -2.39 27.57 -25.48
CA VAL A 76 -2.58 26.47 -24.51
C VAL A 76 -4.04 26.01 -24.48
N ALA A 77 -5.00 26.94 -24.47
CA ALA A 77 -6.42 26.61 -24.51
C ALA A 77 -6.78 25.79 -25.75
N ALA A 78 -6.34 26.25 -26.94
CA ALA A 78 -6.56 25.55 -28.19
C ALA A 78 -5.90 24.17 -28.21
N LYS A 79 -4.66 24.06 -27.75
CA LYS A 79 -3.92 22.81 -27.65
C LYS A 79 -4.65 21.75 -26.82
N TYR A 80 -5.32 22.15 -25.73
CA TYR A 80 -6.06 21.21 -24.87
C TYR A 80 -7.57 21.13 -25.22
N GLY A 81 -7.94 21.52 -26.44
CA GLY A 81 -9.27 21.29 -27.00
C GLY A 81 -10.36 22.22 -26.46
N TYR A 82 -10.01 23.42 -26.01
CA TYR A 82 -10.99 24.45 -25.64
C TYR A 82 -11.23 25.41 -26.81
N GLU A 83 -12.50 25.56 -27.20
CA GLU A 83 -12.91 26.42 -28.31
C GLU A 83 -12.74 27.91 -28.02
N SER A 84 -12.79 28.32 -26.74
CA SER A 84 -12.60 29.71 -26.34
C SER A 84 -11.68 29.85 -25.11
N PRO A 85 -10.83 30.90 -25.06
CA PRO A 85 -10.02 31.23 -23.89
C PRO A 85 -10.84 31.45 -22.62
N ASP A 86 -12.08 31.93 -22.76
CA ASP A 86 -12.99 32.16 -21.63
C ASP A 86 -13.48 30.85 -21.02
N ALA A 87 -13.85 29.88 -21.85
CA ALA A 87 -14.25 28.55 -21.38
C ALA A 87 -13.06 27.84 -20.70
N PHE A 88 -11.87 27.94 -21.27
CA PHE A 88 -10.64 27.45 -20.65
C PHE A 88 -10.39 28.12 -19.30
N THR A 89 -10.43 29.46 -19.23
CA THR A 89 -10.16 30.21 -17.99
C THR A 89 -11.12 29.84 -16.87
N LYS A 90 -12.43 29.69 -17.17
CA LYS A 90 -13.42 29.25 -16.19
C LYS A 90 -13.13 27.83 -15.68
N ALA A 91 -12.85 26.90 -16.58
CA ALA A 91 -12.54 25.52 -16.22
C ALA A 91 -11.23 25.41 -15.41
N PHE A 92 -10.21 26.14 -15.84
CA PHE A 92 -8.90 26.21 -15.20
C PHE A 92 -9.01 26.80 -13.79
N GLN A 93 -9.71 27.91 -13.62
CA GLN A 93 -9.95 28.52 -12.32
C GLN A 93 -10.75 27.59 -11.41
N ARG A 94 -11.74 26.87 -11.93
CA ARG A 94 -12.51 25.89 -11.14
C ARG A 94 -11.61 24.77 -10.61
N LEU A 95 -10.65 24.30 -11.40
CA LEU A 95 -9.74 23.25 -10.97
C LEU A 95 -8.67 23.78 -10.00
N HIS A 96 -7.87 24.75 -10.44
CA HIS A 96 -6.69 25.20 -9.71
C HIS A 96 -6.97 26.29 -8.67
N GLY A 97 -8.16 26.90 -8.69
CA GLY A 97 -8.51 28.01 -7.78
C GLY A 97 -7.91 29.36 -8.18
N SER A 98 -7.24 29.45 -9.34
CA SER A 98 -6.59 30.66 -9.82
C SER A 98 -6.62 30.72 -11.34
N THR A 99 -6.54 31.92 -11.91
CA THR A 99 -6.64 32.10 -13.37
C THR A 99 -5.30 31.78 -14.05
N PRO A 100 -5.31 31.40 -15.34
CA PRO A 100 -4.09 31.17 -16.13
C PRO A 100 -3.08 32.32 -16.03
N SER A 101 -3.56 33.57 -16.10
CA SER A 101 -2.72 34.78 -16.01
C SER A 101 -2.03 34.95 -14.66
N MET A 102 -2.65 34.51 -13.56
CA MET A 102 -2.04 34.55 -12.22
C MET A 102 -0.93 33.50 -12.10
N ILE A 103 -1.14 32.30 -12.65
CA ILE A 103 -0.12 31.24 -12.67
C ILE A 103 1.14 31.70 -13.40
N LYS A 104 1.00 32.35 -14.56
CA LYS A 104 2.16 32.90 -15.30
C LYS A 104 2.99 33.91 -14.50
N LYS A 105 2.42 34.54 -13.46
CA LYS A 105 3.14 35.48 -12.58
C LYS A 105 3.92 34.80 -11.44
N GLY A 106 3.90 33.47 -11.38
CA GLY A 106 4.87 32.68 -10.62
C GLY A 106 4.62 32.53 -9.11
N ASN A 107 3.42 32.83 -8.59
CA ASN A 107 3.18 32.84 -7.14
C ASN A 107 1.90 32.09 -6.72
N THR A 108 1.68 30.87 -7.21
CA THR A 108 0.42 30.16 -6.98
C THR A 108 0.58 28.66 -6.95
N ARG A 109 -0.16 27.99 -6.06
CA ARG A 109 -0.21 26.52 -5.95
C ARG A 109 -1.16 25.95 -7.00
N LEU A 110 -0.68 25.01 -7.81
CA LEU A 110 -1.49 24.25 -8.75
C LEU A 110 -1.97 22.95 -8.12
N LYS A 111 -3.24 22.60 -8.35
CA LYS A 111 -3.68 21.19 -8.21
C LYS A 111 -3.13 20.36 -9.36
N SER A 112 -2.66 19.16 -9.09
CA SER A 112 -2.21 18.20 -10.10
C SER A 112 -2.98 16.89 -9.94
N PHE A 113 -3.48 16.39 -11.06
CA PHE A 113 -4.09 15.07 -11.16
C PHE A 113 -3.13 14.18 -11.94
N PRO A 114 -2.35 13.30 -11.30
CA PRO A 114 -1.38 12.46 -12.00
C PRO A 114 -2.08 11.47 -12.94
N LYS A 115 -1.31 10.94 -13.91
CA LYS A 115 -1.73 9.84 -14.78
C LYS A 115 -2.15 8.65 -13.92
N LEU A 116 -3.27 8.01 -14.27
CA LEU A 116 -3.72 6.80 -13.59
C LEU A 116 -2.95 5.56 -14.08
N SER A 117 -2.81 4.58 -13.19
CA SER A 117 -2.33 3.23 -13.52
C SER A 117 -3.06 2.21 -12.65
N PHE A 118 -3.50 1.12 -13.25
CA PHE A 118 -4.20 0.04 -12.56
C PHE A 118 -3.25 -1.14 -12.31
N GLN A 119 -3.26 -1.65 -11.09
CA GLN A 119 -2.52 -2.85 -10.68
C GLN A 119 -3.47 -3.76 -9.89
N ILE A 120 -3.40 -5.06 -10.12
CA ILE A 120 -4.16 -6.06 -9.37
C ILE A 120 -3.21 -6.93 -8.55
N SER A 121 -3.57 -7.18 -7.30
CA SER A 121 -2.94 -8.17 -6.43
C SER A 121 -4.02 -9.12 -5.95
N ILE A 122 -3.89 -10.40 -6.30
CA ILE A 122 -4.80 -11.45 -5.88
C ILE A 122 -4.25 -12.05 -4.58
N LYS A 123 -5.08 -12.13 -3.54
CA LYS A 123 -4.73 -12.74 -2.25
C LYS A 123 -5.52 -14.03 -2.08
N GLY A 124 -4.87 -15.08 -1.55
CA GLY A 124 -5.51 -16.37 -1.27
C GLY A 124 -5.54 -17.35 -2.45
N GLU A 125 -4.79 -17.08 -3.51
CA GLU A 125 -4.63 -17.98 -4.67
C GLU A 125 -3.60 -19.10 -4.41
N CYS A 126 -2.82 -18.99 -3.34
CA CYS A 126 -1.80 -19.97 -2.98
C CYS A 126 -2.33 -20.96 -1.96
N GLU A 127 -2.15 -22.25 -2.24
CA GLU A 127 -2.42 -23.32 -1.27
C GLU A 127 -1.44 -23.20 -0.09
N ILE A 128 -1.98 -23.05 1.12
CA ILE A 128 -1.19 -23.12 2.34
C ILE A 128 -1.20 -24.58 2.78
N ASN A 129 -0.06 -25.25 2.69
CA ASN A 129 0.12 -26.57 3.28
C ASN A 129 -0.01 -26.45 4.81
N TYR A 130 -1.00 -27.12 5.39
CA TYR A 130 -1.17 -27.20 6.83
C TYR A 130 -1.18 -28.65 7.29
N ARG A 131 -0.66 -28.89 8.50
CA ARG A 131 -0.73 -30.19 9.17
C ARG A 131 -1.12 -29.99 10.62
N ILE A 132 -2.12 -30.74 11.07
CA ILE A 132 -2.49 -30.80 12.48
C ILE A 132 -1.47 -31.69 13.20
N VAL A 133 -0.76 -31.13 14.17
CA VAL A 133 0.23 -31.83 14.99
C VAL A 133 -0.23 -31.80 16.45
N LYS A 134 -0.27 -32.98 17.09
CA LYS A 134 -0.40 -33.06 18.54
C LYS A 134 0.98 -32.82 19.16
N GLN A 135 1.12 -31.77 19.97
CA GLN A 135 2.36 -31.41 20.63
C GLN A 135 2.24 -31.69 22.14
N ASP A 136 3.28 -32.29 22.73
CA ASP A 136 3.36 -32.50 24.17
C ASP A 136 3.60 -31.17 24.91
N GLU A 137 3.13 -31.10 26.17
CA GLU A 137 3.25 -29.90 26.98
C GLU A 137 4.72 -29.48 27.15
N SER A 138 5.08 -28.35 26.54
CA SER A 138 6.42 -27.78 26.59
C SER A 138 6.41 -26.51 27.46
N LYS A 139 7.40 -26.41 28.35
CA LYS A 139 7.64 -25.20 29.16
C LYS A 139 8.62 -24.30 28.43
N PHE A 140 8.39 -23.00 28.49
CA PHE A 140 9.25 -22.01 27.83
C PHE A 140 9.73 -20.96 28.82
N PHE A 141 10.88 -20.37 28.53
CA PHE A 141 11.39 -19.20 29.22
C PHE A 141 11.88 -18.14 28.23
N GLY A 142 11.80 -16.87 28.62
CA GLY A 142 12.27 -15.78 27.79
C GLY A 142 11.81 -14.42 28.28
N VAL A 143 11.87 -13.43 27.38
CA VAL A 143 11.38 -12.08 27.63
C VAL A 143 10.08 -11.88 26.87
N ASP A 144 9.14 -11.18 27.48
CA ASP A 144 7.80 -11.03 26.95
C ASP A 144 7.22 -9.62 27.14
N PHE A 145 6.18 -9.31 26.36
CA PHE A 145 5.41 -8.09 26.52
C PHE A 145 3.93 -8.32 26.16
N LEU A 146 3.07 -7.37 26.53
CA LEU A 146 1.64 -7.38 26.21
C LEU A 146 1.40 -6.66 24.87
N THR A 147 0.64 -7.26 23.98
CA THR A 147 0.27 -6.72 22.66
C THR A 147 -1.21 -7.04 22.34
N THR A 148 -1.73 -6.53 21.22
CA THR A 148 -3.12 -6.73 20.79
C THR A 148 -3.26 -6.80 19.27
N LEU A 149 -4.28 -7.51 18.79
CA LEU A 149 -4.67 -7.48 17.37
C LEU A 149 -5.45 -6.21 16.97
N ILE A 150 -5.93 -5.44 17.94
CA ILE A 150 -6.66 -4.19 17.69
C ILE A 150 -5.75 -3.24 16.89
N ASP A 151 -6.33 -2.60 15.87
CA ASP A 151 -5.65 -1.64 14.99
C ASP A 151 -4.35 -2.15 14.34
N ASN A 152 -4.22 -3.48 14.17
CA ASN A 152 -3.01 -4.12 13.66
C ASN A 152 -1.74 -3.83 14.49
N ALA A 153 -1.88 -3.42 15.76
CA ALA A 153 -0.75 -3.03 16.62
C ALA A 153 0.33 -4.12 16.70
N LEU A 154 -0.09 -5.38 16.82
CA LEU A 154 0.79 -6.56 16.83
C LEU A 154 1.81 -6.62 15.68
N TYR A 155 1.42 -6.22 14.45
CA TYR A 155 2.31 -6.27 13.29
C TYR A 155 3.41 -5.20 13.32
N LYS A 156 3.23 -4.18 14.14
CA LYS A 156 4.23 -3.13 14.38
C LYS A 156 5.06 -3.43 15.63
N GLU A 157 4.40 -3.80 16.73
CA GLU A 157 5.04 -3.96 18.04
C GLU A 157 5.99 -5.17 18.10
N ILE A 158 5.67 -6.27 17.42
CA ILE A 158 6.55 -7.47 17.44
C ILE A 158 7.89 -7.20 16.75
N PRO A 159 7.95 -6.63 15.53
CA PRO A 159 9.23 -6.21 14.94
C PRO A 159 10.03 -5.27 15.85
N GLU A 160 9.41 -4.22 16.39
CA GLU A 160 10.07 -3.27 17.30
C GLU A 160 10.63 -3.96 18.55
N PHE A 161 9.90 -4.94 19.10
CA PHE A 161 10.36 -5.74 20.24
C PHE A 161 11.53 -6.67 19.88
N CYS A 162 11.47 -7.33 18.71
CA CYS A 162 12.56 -8.18 18.22
C CYS A 162 13.84 -7.38 17.99
N ASP A 163 13.72 -6.22 17.33
CA ASP A 163 14.85 -5.32 17.07
C ASP A 163 15.49 -4.88 18.39
N LYS A 164 14.67 -4.46 19.37
CA LYS A 164 15.15 -4.10 20.71
C LYS A 164 15.93 -5.23 21.38
N ILE A 165 15.41 -6.47 21.35
CA ILE A 165 16.05 -7.64 21.98
C ILE A 165 17.37 -8.02 21.29
N TRP A 166 17.49 -7.74 20.00
CA TRP A 166 18.74 -7.94 19.26
C TRP A 166 19.75 -6.84 19.58
N GLU A 167 19.32 -5.59 19.65
CA GLU A 167 20.16 -4.43 19.96
C GLU A 167 20.66 -4.42 21.41
N ASP A 168 19.81 -4.77 22.38
CA ASP A 168 20.16 -4.78 23.81
C ASP A 168 20.95 -6.03 24.24
N GLY A 169 21.20 -6.95 23.30
CA GLY A 169 21.96 -8.18 23.50
C GLY A 169 21.24 -9.26 24.28
N THR A 170 19.96 -9.09 24.64
CA THR A 170 19.15 -10.11 25.34
C THR A 170 19.10 -11.41 24.54
N HIS A 171 18.97 -11.32 23.21
CA HIS A 171 19.00 -12.51 22.34
C HIS A 171 20.30 -13.31 22.48
N LEU A 172 21.43 -12.62 22.55
CA LEU A 172 22.76 -13.24 22.69
C LEU A 172 22.90 -13.89 24.06
N LYS A 173 22.50 -13.21 25.13
CA LYS A 173 22.54 -13.74 26.51
C LYS A 173 21.75 -15.04 26.66
N ILE A 174 20.55 -15.10 26.09
CA ILE A 174 19.74 -16.33 26.12
C ILE A 174 20.45 -17.46 25.36
N ASN A 175 21.03 -17.18 24.19
CA ASN A 175 21.77 -18.17 23.40
C ASN A 175 23.05 -18.66 24.09
N GLU A 176 23.81 -17.76 24.70
CA GLU A 176 25.00 -18.08 25.49
C GLU A 176 24.64 -18.96 26.69
N PHE A 177 23.56 -18.63 27.41
CA PHE A 177 23.05 -19.46 28.51
C PHE A 177 22.69 -20.88 28.06
N LEU A 178 22.12 -21.01 26.85
CA LEU A 178 21.80 -22.31 26.25
C LEU A 178 23.04 -23.05 25.72
N GLY A 179 24.22 -22.42 25.73
CA GLY A 179 25.48 -23.01 25.26
C GLY A 179 25.63 -23.02 23.73
N TYR A 180 24.88 -22.18 23.01
CA TYR A 180 24.98 -22.08 21.55
C TYR A 180 26.00 -21.02 21.13
N SER A 181 26.95 -21.40 20.28
CA SER A 181 28.05 -20.53 19.82
C SER A 181 27.69 -19.67 18.59
N LYS A 182 26.50 -19.83 18.02
CA LYS A 182 25.98 -19.05 16.88
C LYS A 182 24.48 -18.78 17.09
N MET A 183 24.08 -17.59 16.66
CA MET A 183 22.76 -16.94 16.77
C MET A 183 21.59 -17.87 16.35
N ASN A 184 21.14 -18.75 17.25
CA ASN A 184 19.93 -19.54 17.01
C ASN A 184 18.72 -18.64 17.19
N MET A 185 17.75 -18.78 16.29
CA MET A 185 16.50 -18.03 16.39
C MET A 185 15.66 -18.55 17.55
N LEU A 186 15.42 -17.69 18.53
CA LEU A 186 14.44 -17.95 19.59
C LEU A 186 13.02 -18.09 19.00
N TYR A 187 12.17 -18.85 19.69
CA TYR A 187 10.77 -18.98 19.30
C TYR A 187 9.98 -17.71 19.64
N GLY A 188 9.14 -17.28 18.69
CA GLY A 188 8.07 -16.33 18.95
C GLY A 188 6.83 -17.07 19.46
N ILE A 189 6.42 -16.78 20.68
CA ILE A 189 5.39 -17.54 21.40
C ILE A 189 4.27 -16.59 21.80
N HIS A 190 3.06 -16.86 21.30
CA HIS A 190 1.85 -16.18 21.75
C HIS A 190 1.16 -16.99 22.85
N TYR A 191 0.76 -16.33 23.93
CA TYR A 191 0.05 -16.95 25.04
C TYR A 191 -0.80 -15.93 25.81
N ASP A 192 -1.58 -16.39 26.80
CA ASP A 192 -2.46 -15.53 27.61
C ASP A 192 -3.44 -14.71 26.76
N PHE A 193 -4.15 -15.39 25.85
CA PHE A 193 -5.14 -14.78 24.97
C PHE A 193 -6.40 -14.39 25.74
N LYS A 194 -6.83 -13.15 25.57
CA LYS A 194 -8.07 -12.63 26.16
C LYS A 194 -9.11 -12.32 25.10
N GLU A 195 -10.37 -12.29 25.51
CA GLU A 195 -11.51 -12.01 24.64
C GLU A 195 -11.48 -10.59 24.05
N ASP A 196 -10.83 -9.64 24.74
CA ASP A 196 -10.61 -8.26 24.27
C ASP A 196 -9.54 -8.15 23.16
N GLY A 197 -8.99 -9.28 22.68
CA GLY A 197 -7.96 -9.32 21.65
C GLY A 197 -6.53 -9.14 22.17
N SER A 198 -6.36 -8.80 23.46
CA SER A 198 -5.04 -8.72 24.09
C SER A 198 -4.42 -10.11 24.27
N ARG A 199 -3.09 -10.15 24.17
CA ARG A 199 -2.27 -11.35 24.31
C ARG A 199 -0.86 -10.99 24.72
N ARG A 200 -0.09 -11.98 25.19
CA ARG A 200 1.34 -11.81 25.44
C ARG A 200 2.15 -12.45 24.32
N TYR A 201 3.22 -11.78 23.93
CA TYR A 201 4.23 -12.31 23.02
C TYR A 201 5.54 -12.49 23.77
N MET A 202 6.13 -13.68 23.70
CA MET A 202 7.42 -14.02 24.28
C MET A 202 8.40 -14.37 23.16
N MET A 203 9.61 -13.83 23.27
CA MET A 203 10.77 -14.35 22.56
C MET A 203 11.57 -15.23 23.52
N GLY A 204 11.64 -16.52 23.24
CA GLY A 204 12.16 -17.47 24.22
C GLY A 204 12.54 -18.85 23.68
N TRP A 205 12.94 -19.72 24.59
CA TRP A 205 13.34 -21.09 24.29
C TRP A 205 12.65 -22.09 25.23
N LYS A 206 12.71 -23.37 24.87
CA LYS A 206 12.25 -24.44 25.77
C LYS A 206 13.12 -24.45 27.03
N VAL A 207 12.49 -24.66 28.19
CA VAL A 207 13.21 -24.73 29.48
C VAL A 207 14.20 -25.91 29.44
N PRO A 208 15.51 -25.70 29.64
CA PRO A 208 16.51 -26.75 29.73
C PRO A 208 16.53 -27.38 31.13
N ASP A 209 17.28 -28.48 31.29
CA ASP A 209 17.55 -29.13 32.57
C ASP A 209 18.62 -28.36 33.40
N LYS A 210 18.44 -27.04 33.53
CA LYS A 210 19.27 -26.11 34.30
C LYS A 210 18.39 -25.01 34.92
N ASP A 211 18.85 -24.42 36.02
CA ASP A 211 18.13 -23.31 36.65
C ASP A 211 18.09 -22.08 35.75
N ILE A 212 16.88 -21.55 35.54
CA ILE A 212 16.65 -20.36 34.72
C ILE A 212 16.95 -19.11 35.54
N PRO A 213 17.71 -18.14 35.01
CA PRO A 213 17.92 -16.86 35.68
C PRO A 213 16.60 -16.14 36.00
N ASN A 214 16.51 -15.55 37.19
CA ASN A 214 15.28 -14.91 37.72
C ASN A 214 14.76 -13.74 36.85
N GLU A 215 15.62 -13.15 36.01
CA GLU A 215 15.28 -12.08 35.08
C GLU A 215 14.41 -12.54 33.90
N TYR A 216 14.35 -13.84 33.62
CA TYR A 216 13.52 -14.40 32.54
C TYR A 216 12.19 -14.93 33.07
N LYS A 217 11.13 -14.69 32.30
CA LYS A 217 9.80 -15.21 32.62
C LYS A 217 9.69 -16.66 32.18
N LYS A 218 9.13 -17.51 33.03
CA LYS A 218 8.83 -18.92 32.75
C LYS A 218 7.33 -19.13 32.59
N ILE A 219 6.92 -19.87 31.57
CA ILE A 219 5.52 -20.21 31.31
C ILE A 219 5.33 -21.72 31.21
N GLY A 220 4.25 -22.21 31.82
CA GLY A 220 3.93 -23.63 31.92
C GLY A 220 3.08 -24.19 30.78
N ARG A 221 2.58 -23.32 29.89
CA ARG A 221 1.68 -23.71 28.79
C ARG A 221 1.74 -22.68 27.68
N ALA A 222 2.27 -23.06 26.53
CA ALA A 222 2.21 -22.26 25.32
C ALA A 222 1.68 -23.14 24.18
N VAL A 223 0.63 -22.70 23.51
CA VAL A 223 0.14 -23.35 22.30
C VAL A 223 0.96 -22.80 21.16
N GLN A 224 1.91 -23.60 20.65
CA GLN A 224 2.61 -23.27 19.42
C GLN A 224 1.64 -23.54 18.26
N GLN A 225 0.89 -22.53 17.85
CA GLN A 225 -0.06 -22.66 16.76
C GLN A 225 0.68 -22.49 15.42
N GLU A 226 0.85 -23.63 14.74
CA GLU A 226 1.14 -23.83 13.31
C GLU A 226 2.36 -23.12 12.71
N CYS A 227 3.38 -23.92 12.35
CA CYS A 227 4.32 -23.55 11.30
C CYS A 227 3.53 -23.44 9.98
N ARG A 228 3.33 -22.21 9.51
CA ARG A 228 2.92 -21.93 8.13
C ARG A 228 4.19 -21.81 7.31
N ASP A 229 4.43 -22.78 6.44
CA ASP A 229 5.42 -22.60 5.39
C ASP A 229 4.89 -21.54 4.41
N ARG A 230 5.72 -20.53 4.12
CA ARG A 230 5.37 -19.50 3.13
C ARG A 230 5.21 -20.17 1.76
N CYS A 231 4.39 -19.56 0.91
CA CYS A 231 4.32 -19.89 -0.51
C CYS A 231 5.75 -19.87 -1.09
N GLU A 232 6.14 -20.96 -1.76
CA GLU A 232 7.35 -21.01 -2.59
C GLU A 232 7.31 -19.97 -3.70
#